data_AF-A0A8J8PDF0-F1
#
_entry.id   AF-A0A8J8PDF0-F1
#
_cell.length_a   1.000
_cell.length_b   1.000
_cell.length_c   1.000
_cell.angle_alpha   90.00
_cell.angle_beta   90.00
_cell.angle_gamma   90.00
#
_symmetry.space_group_name_H-M   'P 1'
#
loop_
_entity.id
_entity.type
_entity.pdbx_description
1 polymer ?
#
loop_
_entity_poly.entity_id
_entity_poly.type
_entity_poly.pdbx_seq_one_letter_code
_entity_poly.pdbx_strand_id
1 'polypeptide(L)'
;MPMGIVGKEELAREVAAALGDWTPAQAYEQDGEFRDDLHAYLDARLNAGGGKILDTGGNFVVERAYGELEPDVVVSDTVGITIRRNLTANGIDQLAGHVHEYQKSHTHVVVIACGSIDGDNWEKLKNTYANQQGMNNDPGSTPVMFLRRREPNYGKGDAAENYQQPSEGDTDGNILQTTVSLVQRSLRRLR
;
A
#
# COMPACT_ATOMS: atom_id res chain seq x y z
N MET A 1 -13.29 9.03 18.94
CA MET A 1 -14.01 7.78 19.31
C MET A 1 -13.20 6.61 18.81
N PRO A 2 -13.05 5.50 19.56
CA PRO A 2 -12.32 4.32 19.08
C PRO A 2 -13.08 3.70 17.89
N MET A 3 -12.38 3.39 16.79
CA MET A 3 -13.00 2.73 15.64
C MET A 3 -13.55 1.36 16.04
N GLY A 4 -14.84 1.14 15.77
CA GLY A 4 -15.48 -0.16 15.92
C GLY A 4 -14.92 -1.18 14.92
N ILE A 5 -15.13 -2.48 15.18
CA ILE A 5 -14.65 -3.60 14.35
C ILE A 5 -15.00 -3.41 12.86
N VAL A 6 -16.22 -2.93 12.57
CA VAL A 6 -16.70 -2.64 11.21
C VAL A 6 -15.83 -1.58 10.51
N GLY A 7 -15.39 -0.54 11.23
CA GLY A 7 -14.52 0.50 10.66
C GLY A 7 -13.08 0.01 10.41
N LYS A 8 -12.61 -0.98 11.16
CA LYS A 8 -11.27 -1.56 10.97
C LYS A 8 -11.18 -2.43 9.72
N GLU A 9 -12.22 -3.21 9.43
CA GLU A 9 -12.30 -4.01 8.20
C GLU A 9 -12.44 -3.12 6.96
N GLU A 10 -13.22 -2.04 7.06
CA GLU A 10 -13.36 -1.05 5.99
C GLU A 10 -12.04 -0.34 5.70
N LEU A 11 -11.33 0.12 6.74
CA LEU A 11 -9.98 0.67 6.62
C LEU A 11 -9.03 -0.32 5.93
N ALA A 12 -9.02 -1.58 6.36
CA ALA A 12 -8.14 -2.59 5.78
C ALA A 12 -8.43 -2.83 4.29
N ARG A 13 -9.70 -2.76 3.88
CA ARG A 13 -10.11 -2.88 2.48
C ARG A 13 -9.64 -1.69 1.65
N GLU A 14 -9.76 -0.47 2.17
CA GLU A 14 -9.29 0.74 1.50
C GLU A 14 -7.77 0.76 1.36
N VAL A 15 -7.05 0.38 2.43
CA VAL A 15 -5.58 0.21 2.38
C VAL A 15 -5.21 -0.85 1.35
N ALA A 16 -5.91 -1.99 1.31
CA ALA A 16 -5.64 -3.03 0.33
C ALA A 16 -5.89 -2.58 -1.12
N ALA A 17 -6.96 -1.81 -1.35
CA ALA A 17 -7.25 -1.22 -2.66
C ALA A 17 -6.17 -0.22 -3.08
N ALA A 18 -5.81 0.73 -2.20
CA ALA A 18 -4.76 1.70 -2.44
C ALA A 18 -3.41 1.02 -2.73
N LEU A 19 -3.05 -0.01 -1.96
CA LEU A 19 -1.84 -0.78 -2.18
C LEU A 19 -1.87 -1.53 -3.50
N GLY A 20 -3.03 -2.03 -3.94
CA GLY A 20 -3.22 -2.68 -5.24
C GLY A 20 -2.76 -1.81 -6.42
N ASP A 21 -3.04 -0.51 -6.35
CA ASP A 21 -2.67 0.48 -7.36
C ASP A 21 -1.21 0.96 -7.22
N TRP A 22 -0.66 0.91 -6.00
CA TRP A 22 0.69 1.40 -5.73
C TRP A 22 1.77 0.58 -6.43
N THR A 23 2.71 1.28 -7.06
CA THR A 23 3.95 0.71 -7.58
C THR A 23 5.11 1.65 -7.23
N PRO A 24 6.28 1.13 -6.81
CA PRO A 24 7.42 1.99 -6.50
C PRO A 24 7.77 2.94 -7.64
N ALA A 25 8.02 4.21 -7.32
CA ALA A 25 8.32 5.25 -8.31
C ALA A 25 9.66 4.99 -9.03
N GLN A 26 10.60 4.31 -8.37
CA GLN A 26 11.90 3.95 -8.93
C GLN A 26 12.43 2.64 -8.33
N ALA A 27 13.51 2.14 -8.91
CA ALA A 27 14.27 1.04 -8.34
C ALA A 27 15.20 1.58 -7.26
N TYR A 28 14.70 1.65 -6.02
CA TYR A 28 15.51 2.17 -4.92
C TYR A 28 16.60 1.17 -4.47
N GLU A 29 17.66 1.72 -3.88
CA GLU A 29 18.80 0.95 -3.41
C GLU A 29 18.66 0.49 -1.96
N GLN A 30 17.68 1.00 -1.23
CA GLN A 30 17.46 0.68 0.18
C GLN A 30 15.98 0.52 0.52
N ASP A 31 15.67 -0.41 1.44
CA ASP A 31 14.31 -0.66 1.93
C ASP A 31 13.67 0.60 2.54
N GLY A 32 14.49 1.46 3.16
CA GLY A 32 14.04 2.74 3.72
C GLY A 32 13.46 3.70 2.68
N GLU A 33 13.98 3.71 1.45
CA GLU A 33 13.48 4.58 0.39
C GLU A 33 12.14 4.05 -0.18
N PHE A 34 12.00 2.73 -0.30
CA PHE A 34 10.70 2.12 -0.63
C PHE A 34 9.65 2.42 0.44
N ARG A 35 10.04 2.41 1.73
CA ARG A 35 9.16 2.79 2.84
C ARG A 35 8.74 4.25 2.75
N ASP A 36 9.65 5.16 2.47
CA ASP A 36 9.35 6.59 2.38
C ASP A 36 8.42 6.90 1.20
N ASP A 37 8.64 6.27 0.04
CA ASP A 37 7.76 6.35 -1.13
C ASP A 37 6.35 5.82 -0.82
N LEU A 38 6.27 4.66 -0.17
CA LEU A 38 5.01 4.05 0.23
C LEU A 38 4.24 4.92 1.24
N HIS A 39 4.94 5.49 2.23
CA HIS A 39 4.36 6.39 3.22
C HIS A 39 3.73 7.60 2.55
N ALA A 40 4.48 8.29 1.68
CA ALA A 40 4.00 9.46 0.96
C ALA A 40 2.81 9.14 0.06
N TYR A 41 2.84 8.00 -0.64
CA TYR A 41 1.72 7.55 -1.46
C TYR A 41 0.46 7.26 -0.64
N LEU A 42 0.57 6.50 0.45
CA LEU A 42 -0.59 6.14 1.27
C LEU A 42 -1.20 7.37 1.95
N ASP A 43 -0.36 8.25 2.48
CA ASP A 43 -0.82 9.51 3.09
C ASP A 43 -1.58 10.36 2.06
N ALA A 44 -1.04 10.51 0.85
CA ALA A 44 -1.72 11.23 -0.23
C ALA A 44 -3.01 10.53 -0.69
N ARG A 45 -2.97 9.22 -0.95
CA ARG A 45 -4.08 8.45 -1.54
C ARG A 45 -5.25 8.29 -0.59
N LEU A 46 -4.99 8.06 0.69
CA LEU A 46 -6.03 7.87 1.71
C LEU A 46 -6.65 9.20 2.15
N ASN A 47 -5.87 10.29 2.12
CA ASN A 47 -6.36 11.63 2.46
C ASN A 47 -6.82 12.45 1.24
N ALA A 48 -6.61 11.97 0.01
CA ALA A 48 -7.14 12.56 -1.21
C ALA A 48 -8.68 12.51 -1.21
N GLY A 49 -9.32 13.69 -1.20
CA GLY A 49 -10.78 13.84 -1.21
C GLY A 49 -11.38 14.32 0.12
N GLY A 50 -10.55 14.65 1.11
CA GLY A 50 -11.00 15.29 2.36
C GLY A 50 -11.99 14.42 3.12
N GLY A 51 -11.51 13.33 3.73
CA GLY A 51 -12.27 12.55 4.72
C GLY A 51 -13.63 12.03 4.25
N LYS A 52 -13.79 11.69 2.95
CA LYS A 52 -15.10 11.31 2.39
C LYS A 52 -15.45 9.82 2.43
N ILE A 53 -14.52 8.93 2.79
CA ILE A 53 -14.83 7.49 2.82
C ILE A 53 -15.40 7.04 4.17
N LEU A 54 -15.08 7.75 5.26
CA LEU A 54 -15.72 7.53 6.55
C LEU A 54 -16.49 8.80 6.92
N ASP A 55 -17.78 8.68 7.20
CA ASP A 55 -18.63 9.71 7.82
C ASP A 55 -18.19 10.00 9.29
N THR A 56 -16.89 9.88 9.55
CA THR A 56 -16.18 10.13 10.80
C THR A 56 -15.14 11.23 10.60
N GLY A 57 -15.33 12.15 9.65
CA GLY A 57 -14.69 13.49 9.59
C GLY A 57 -13.22 13.59 9.99
N GLY A 58 -12.40 12.60 9.65
CA GLY A 58 -11.03 12.47 10.13
C GLY A 58 -10.11 11.98 9.02
N ASN A 59 -8.95 12.63 8.91
CA ASN A 59 -7.85 12.14 8.08
C ASN A 59 -7.35 10.80 8.63
N PHE A 60 -6.97 9.89 7.75
CA PHE A 60 -6.28 8.67 8.17
C PHE A 60 -4.85 9.04 8.58
N VAL A 61 -4.45 8.62 9.76
CA VAL A 61 -3.08 8.79 10.23
C VAL A 61 -2.22 7.69 9.62
N VAL A 62 -1.20 8.07 8.86
CA VAL A 62 -0.20 7.15 8.30
C VAL A 62 1.14 7.47 8.96
N GLU A 63 1.64 6.54 9.78
CA GLU A 63 2.87 6.71 10.53
C GLU A 63 3.98 5.81 10.01
N ARG A 64 5.22 6.29 10.12
CA ARG A 64 6.40 5.44 9.98
C ARG A 64 6.75 4.91 11.36
N ALA A 65 6.85 3.60 11.48
CA ALA A 65 7.29 2.97 12.70
C ALA A 65 8.79 2.64 12.61
N TYR A 66 9.45 2.67 13.77
CA TYR A 66 10.89 2.58 13.87
C TYR A 66 11.25 1.55 14.95
N GLY A 67 11.30 0.29 14.55
CA GLY A 67 11.69 -0.81 15.42
C GLY A 67 11.90 -2.09 14.62
N GLU A 68 12.77 -2.98 15.12
CA GLU A 68 13.02 -4.29 14.50
C GLU A 68 11.75 -5.16 14.47
N LEU A 69 10.93 -5.05 15.52
CA LEU A 69 9.67 -5.77 15.68
C LEU A 69 8.44 -4.89 15.40
N GLU A 70 8.64 -3.71 14.79
CA GLU A 70 7.55 -2.89 14.31
C GLU A 70 7.41 -3.01 12.78
N PRO A 71 6.21 -2.84 12.22
CA PRO A 71 6.03 -2.67 10.79
C PRO A 71 6.79 -1.44 10.27
N ASP A 72 6.97 -1.33 8.97
CA ASP A 72 7.63 -0.16 8.38
C ASP A 72 6.69 1.05 8.30
N VAL A 73 5.40 0.79 8.05
CA VAL A 73 4.33 1.80 7.99
C VAL A 73 3.12 1.27 8.75
N VAL A 74 2.46 2.13 9.54
CA VAL A 74 1.24 1.81 10.28
C VAL A 74 0.14 2.79 9.89
N VAL A 75 -1.05 2.27 9.57
CA VAL A 75 -2.23 3.09 9.26
C VAL A 75 -3.23 3.01 10.42
N SER A 76 -3.49 4.17 11.02
CA SER A 76 -4.44 4.37 12.13
C SER A 76 -4.28 3.36 13.27
N ASP A 77 -3.03 3.03 13.64
CA ASP A 77 -2.65 2.06 14.67
C ASP A 77 -3.25 0.65 14.50
N THR A 78 -3.74 0.34 13.30
CA THR A 78 -4.64 -0.79 13.07
C THR A 78 -4.12 -1.75 12.00
N VAL A 79 -3.54 -1.18 10.93
CA VAL A 79 -3.00 -1.94 9.80
C VAL A 79 -1.48 -1.76 9.77
N GLY A 80 -0.75 -2.85 10.00
CA GLY A 80 0.70 -2.86 9.91
C GLY A 80 1.16 -3.25 8.51
N ILE A 81 2.05 -2.48 7.90
CA ILE A 81 2.57 -2.72 6.55
C ILE A 81 4.09 -2.84 6.64
N THR A 82 4.65 -3.93 6.11
CA THR A 82 6.09 -4.10 5.98
C THR A 82 6.49 -4.24 4.52
N ILE A 83 7.66 -3.69 4.18
CA ILE A 83 8.24 -3.75 2.86
C ILE A 83 9.66 -4.33 2.95
N ARG A 84 9.96 -5.29 2.09
CA ARG A 84 11.29 -5.91 2.03
C ARG A 84 11.75 -6.03 0.60
N ARG A 85 13.02 -5.70 0.37
CA ARG A 85 13.66 -5.86 -0.94
C ARG A 85 14.49 -7.14 -1.00
N ASN A 86 14.62 -7.71 -2.20
CA ASN A 86 15.62 -8.72 -2.51
C ASN A 86 15.58 -9.92 -1.54
N LEU A 87 14.38 -10.44 -1.28
CA LEU A 87 14.14 -11.49 -0.30
C LEU A 87 14.75 -12.83 -0.74
N THR A 88 15.79 -13.24 -0.02
CA THR A 88 16.35 -14.59 -0.08
C THR A 88 15.57 -15.55 0.81
N ALA A 89 15.77 -16.87 0.67
CA ALA A 89 15.14 -17.87 1.54
C ALA A 89 15.28 -17.54 3.04
N ASN A 90 16.50 -17.23 3.50
CA ASN A 90 16.76 -16.87 4.90
C ASN A 90 16.05 -15.57 5.32
N GLY A 91 15.97 -14.58 4.41
CA GLY A 91 15.21 -13.35 4.67
C GLY A 91 13.71 -13.59 4.78
N ILE A 92 13.16 -14.54 4.02
CA ILE A 92 11.76 -14.95 4.11
C ILE A 92 11.46 -15.65 5.43
N ASP A 93 12.38 -16.51 5.90
CA ASP A 93 12.23 -17.18 7.20
C ASP A 93 12.26 -16.18 8.37
N GLN A 94 13.16 -15.19 8.32
CA GLN A 94 13.18 -14.10 9.30
C GLN A 94 11.90 -13.25 9.26
N LEU A 95 11.43 -12.94 8.05
CA LEU A 95 10.19 -12.19 7.85
C LEU A 95 8.99 -12.91 8.45
N ALA A 96 8.91 -14.24 8.36
CA ALA A 96 7.85 -15.02 8.99
C ALA A 96 7.78 -14.79 10.51
N GLY A 97 8.95 -14.75 11.17
CA GLY A 97 9.04 -14.45 12.60
C GLY A 97 8.51 -13.05 12.92
N HIS A 98 8.89 -12.05 12.13
CA HIS A 98 8.42 -10.66 12.34
C HIS A 98 6.92 -10.50 12.08
N VAL A 99 6.39 -11.12 11.02
CA VAL A 99 4.96 -11.08 10.71
C VAL A 99 4.12 -11.64 11.85
N HIS A 100 4.59 -12.70 12.51
CA HIS A 100 3.92 -13.23 13.69
C HIS A 100 3.86 -12.24 14.86
N GLU A 101 4.90 -11.44 15.08
CA GLU A 101 4.87 -10.36 16.07
C GLU A 101 3.92 -9.24 15.65
N TYR A 102 3.89 -8.87 14.36
CA TYR A 102 2.98 -7.84 13.85
C TYR A 102 1.50 -8.23 14.04
N GLN A 103 1.15 -9.50 13.87
CA GLN A 103 -0.22 -10.01 14.05
C GLN A 103 -0.74 -9.84 15.49
N LYS A 104 0.13 -9.75 16.49
CA LYS A 104 -0.25 -9.57 17.92
C LYS A 104 -0.65 -8.13 18.25
N SER A 105 -0.09 -7.16 17.54
CA SER A 105 -0.28 -5.72 17.79
C SER A 105 -1.22 -5.05 16.79
N HIS A 106 -1.47 -5.69 15.64
CA HIS A 106 -2.29 -5.15 14.55
C HIS A 106 -3.48 -6.06 14.23
N THR A 107 -4.54 -5.47 13.68
CA THR A 107 -5.74 -6.22 13.27
C THR A 107 -5.66 -6.75 11.85
N HIS A 108 -4.74 -6.19 11.05
CA HIS A 108 -4.44 -6.59 9.69
C HIS A 108 -2.94 -6.36 9.44
N VAL A 109 -2.29 -7.28 8.72
CA VAL A 109 -0.88 -7.14 8.34
C VAL A 109 -0.76 -7.24 6.82
N VAL A 110 0.06 -6.37 6.23
CA VAL A 110 0.40 -6.42 4.81
C VAL A 110 1.91 -6.55 4.65
N VAL A 111 2.32 -7.50 3.82
CA VAL A 111 3.72 -7.75 3.48
C VAL A 111 3.93 -7.46 2.01
N ILE A 112 4.84 -6.53 1.70
CA ILE A 112 5.17 -6.13 0.34
C ILE A 112 6.59 -6.55 0.00
N ALA A 113 6.71 -7.47 -0.95
CA ALA A 113 7.99 -7.89 -1.50
C ALA A 113 8.34 -7.09 -2.75
N CYS A 114 9.46 -6.39 -2.69
CA CYS A 114 10.05 -5.66 -3.82
C CYS A 114 11.30 -6.38 -4.34
N GLY A 115 11.51 -6.33 -5.64
CA GLY A 115 12.77 -6.76 -6.25
C GLY A 115 12.78 -8.23 -6.65
N SER A 116 13.99 -8.79 -6.64
CA SER A 116 14.20 -10.23 -6.79
C SER A 116 13.70 -10.96 -5.53
N ILE A 117 12.99 -12.07 -5.68
CA ILE A 117 12.61 -12.89 -4.52
C ILE A 117 12.77 -14.37 -4.84
N ASP A 118 13.08 -15.15 -3.80
CA ASP A 118 12.93 -16.60 -3.83
C ASP A 118 11.43 -16.94 -3.92
N GLY A 119 10.99 -17.28 -5.13
CA GLY A 119 9.58 -17.52 -5.42
C GLY A 119 9.00 -18.72 -4.69
N ASP A 120 9.78 -19.78 -4.50
CA ASP A 120 9.31 -21.02 -3.88
C ASP A 120 9.08 -20.81 -2.38
N ASN A 121 10.04 -20.20 -1.69
CA ASN A 121 9.91 -19.90 -0.27
C ASN A 121 8.85 -18.81 0.00
N TRP A 122 8.69 -17.86 -0.93
CA TRP A 122 7.62 -16.87 -0.85
C TRP A 122 6.22 -17.50 -0.96
N GLU A 123 6.01 -18.41 -1.90
CA GLU A 123 4.72 -19.11 -2.04
C GLU A 123 4.45 -20.04 -0.85
N LYS A 124 5.48 -20.70 -0.29
CA LYS A 124 5.34 -21.44 0.97
C LYS A 124 4.89 -20.54 2.11
N LEU A 125 5.53 -19.37 2.27
CA LEU A 125 5.15 -18.39 3.30
C LEU A 125 3.68 -18.00 3.16
N LYS A 126 3.26 -17.58 1.95
CA LYS A 126 1.86 -17.24 1.67
C LYS A 126 0.89 -18.36 2.03
N ASN A 127 1.20 -19.59 1.67
CA ASN A 127 0.34 -20.74 1.96
C ASN A 127 0.22 -21.00 3.47
N THR A 128 1.29 -20.81 4.24
CA THR A 128 1.26 -20.92 5.70
C THR A 128 0.20 -19.99 6.31
N TYR A 129 0.18 -18.72 5.89
CA TYR A 129 -0.77 -17.72 6.40
C TYR A 129 -2.17 -17.82 5.79
N ALA A 130 -2.30 -18.24 4.53
CA ALA A 130 -3.62 -18.50 3.93
C ALA A 130 -4.38 -19.60 4.68
N ASN A 131 -3.66 -20.62 5.17
CA ASN A 131 -4.24 -21.70 5.97
C ASN A 131 -4.55 -21.30 7.43
N GLN A 132 -4.14 -20.11 7.89
CA GLN A 132 -4.50 -19.59 9.22
C GLN A 132 -5.89 -18.94 9.25
N GLN A 133 -6.44 -18.54 8.09
CA GLN A 133 -7.82 -18.03 7.99
C GLN A 133 -8.81 -19.14 8.33
N GLY A 134 -9.16 -19.27 9.61
CA GLY A 134 -10.07 -20.30 10.13
C GLY A 134 -9.75 -20.83 11.52
N MET A 135 -8.52 -20.60 12.05
CA MET A 135 -8.18 -20.93 13.44
C MET A 135 -8.48 -19.74 14.36
N ASN A 136 -9.78 -19.48 14.53
CA ASN A 136 -10.36 -18.21 14.96
C ASN A 136 -10.21 -17.87 16.47
N ASN A 137 -9.18 -18.37 17.16
CA ASN A 137 -8.98 -18.14 18.60
C ASN A 137 -7.52 -17.85 19.02
N ASP A 138 -6.57 -17.78 18.08
CA ASP A 138 -5.18 -17.43 18.42
C ASP A 138 -4.94 -15.92 18.24
N PRO A 139 -4.44 -15.19 19.25
CA PRO A 139 -4.01 -13.79 19.12
C PRO A 139 -2.89 -13.55 18.07
N GLY A 140 -2.44 -14.58 17.35
CA GLY A 140 -1.58 -14.48 16.16
C GLY A 140 -2.26 -14.85 14.82
N SER A 141 -3.59 -14.93 14.73
CA SER A 141 -4.32 -15.34 13.51
C SER A 141 -4.87 -14.17 12.68
N THR A 142 -4.44 -12.94 12.96
CA THR A 142 -4.83 -11.75 12.19
C THR A 142 -4.56 -11.98 10.69
N PRO A 143 -5.48 -11.59 9.78
CA PRO A 143 -5.28 -11.77 8.34
C PRO A 143 -4.01 -11.07 7.84
N VAL A 144 -3.26 -11.79 7.00
CA VAL A 144 -2.03 -11.30 6.35
C VAL A 144 -2.21 -11.26 4.84
N MET A 145 -1.98 -10.09 4.24
CA MET A 145 -1.98 -9.91 2.79
C MET A 145 -0.55 -9.87 2.26
N PHE A 146 -0.27 -10.62 1.20
CA PHE A 146 1.04 -10.65 0.56
C PHE A 146 0.97 -10.02 -0.83
N LEU A 147 1.77 -8.99 -1.04
CA LEU A 147 1.89 -8.27 -2.31
C LEU A 147 3.31 -8.41 -2.85
N ARG A 148 3.43 -8.53 -4.18
CA ARG A 148 4.72 -8.54 -4.87
C ARG A 148 4.78 -7.39 -5.87
N ARG A 149 5.87 -6.64 -5.87
CA ARG A 149 6.20 -5.60 -6.84
C ARG A 149 7.48 -6.00 -7.56
N ARG A 150 7.36 -6.29 -8.86
CA ARG A 150 8.49 -6.72 -9.70
C ARG A 150 9.17 -5.50 -10.28
N GLU A 151 10.50 -5.48 -10.28
CA GLU A 151 11.31 -4.35 -10.77
C GLU A 151 10.96 -3.86 -12.17
N PRO A 152 10.62 -4.72 -13.16
CA PRO A 152 10.22 -4.25 -14.49
C PRO A 152 8.96 -3.37 -14.50
N ASN A 153 8.23 -3.29 -13.38
CA ASN A 153 7.05 -2.45 -13.23
C ASN A 153 7.33 -1.12 -12.51
N TYR A 154 8.52 -0.93 -11.93
CA TYR A 154 8.82 0.31 -11.21
C TYR A 154 8.81 1.51 -12.15
N GLY A 155 8.42 2.67 -11.61
CA GLY A 155 8.25 3.91 -12.36
C GLY A 155 7.12 3.88 -13.39
N LYS A 156 6.31 2.81 -13.44
CA LYS A 156 5.08 2.75 -14.24
C LYS A 156 3.81 3.06 -13.44
N GLY A 157 3.94 3.23 -12.12
CA GLY A 157 2.89 3.79 -11.29
C GLY A 157 2.87 5.31 -11.41
N ASP A 158 1.72 5.93 -11.12
CA ASP A 158 1.63 7.39 -11.04
C ASP A 158 2.36 7.89 -9.79
N ALA A 159 2.96 9.08 -9.86
CA ALA A 159 3.58 9.73 -8.70
C ALA A 159 2.50 10.08 -7.65
N ALA A 160 2.85 10.07 -6.37
CA ALA A 160 1.92 10.41 -5.27
C ALA A 160 1.20 11.76 -5.49
N GLU A 161 1.90 12.72 -6.09
CA GLU A 161 1.43 14.06 -6.48
C GLU A 161 0.28 14.05 -7.50
N ASN A 162 0.20 13.02 -8.36
CA ASN A 162 -0.86 12.89 -9.37
C ASN A 162 -2.16 12.31 -8.78
N TYR A 163 -2.10 11.76 -7.56
CA TYR A 163 -3.29 11.29 -6.83
C TYR A 163 -3.90 12.40 -5.94
N GLN A 164 -3.19 13.52 -5.76
CA GLN A 164 -3.80 14.73 -5.23
C GLN A 164 -4.71 15.32 -6.31
N GLN A 165 -6.01 15.41 -6.01
CA GLN A 165 -6.91 16.15 -6.89
C GLN A 165 -6.43 17.60 -6.99
N PRO A 166 -6.60 18.27 -8.15
CA PRO A 166 -6.43 19.71 -8.22
C PRO A 166 -7.32 20.34 -7.15
N SER A 167 -6.72 21.17 -6.30
CA SER A 167 -7.47 22.00 -5.38
C SER A 167 -8.51 22.77 -6.18
N GLU A 168 -9.78 22.68 -5.78
CA GLU A 168 -10.83 23.57 -6.27
C GLU A 168 -10.46 25.00 -5.84
N GLY A 169 -9.68 25.68 -6.68
CA GLY A 169 -9.07 26.95 -6.31
C GLY A 169 -8.32 27.71 -7.40
N ASP A 170 -8.34 27.28 -8.66
CA ASP A 170 -7.89 28.11 -9.78
C ASP A 170 -8.78 27.88 -11.00
N THR A 171 -10.00 28.42 -10.91
CA THR A 171 -10.82 28.68 -12.08
C THR A 171 -10.34 30.01 -12.67
N ASP A 172 -9.44 29.97 -13.65
CA ASP A 172 -9.61 30.79 -14.86
C ASP A 172 -8.68 30.34 -16.00
N GLY A 173 -9.29 29.91 -17.10
CA GLY A 173 -8.77 30.18 -18.44
C GLY A 173 -7.63 29.32 -19.00
N ASN A 174 -7.80 28.00 -19.18
CA ASN A 174 -7.20 27.32 -20.36
C ASN A 174 -7.68 25.90 -20.71
N ILE A 175 -8.74 25.38 -20.07
CA ILE A 175 -9.15 23.96 -20.20
C ILE A 175 -9.71 23.63 -21.61
N LEU A 176 -10.06 24.64 -22.41
CA LEU A 176 -10.60 24.44 -23.76
C LEU A 176 -9.54 24.25 -24.86
N GLN A 177 -8.25 24.49 -24.61
CA GLN A 177 -7.21 24.26 -25.64
C GLN A 177 -6.64 22.83 -25.62
N THR A 178 -6.60 22.18 -24.46
CA THR A 178 -5.99 20.84 -24.33
C THR A 178 -6.88 19.72 -24.88
N THR A 179 -8.20 19.85 -24.75
CA THR A 179 -9.15 18.81 -25.22
C THR A 179 -9.28 18.77 -26.74
N VAL A 180 -9.15 19.90 -27.44
CA VAL A 180 -9.19 19.95 -28.91
C VAL A 180 -7.96 19.27 -29.53
N SER A 181 -6.79 19.38 -28.86
CA SER A 181 -5.52 18.84 -29.37
C SER A 181 -5.46 17.31 -29.37
N LEU A 182 -6.11 16.65 -28.41
CA LEU A 182 -6.13 15.20 -28.29
C LEU A 182 -7.13 14.54 -29.25
N VAL A 183 -8.28 15.18 -29.51
CA VAL A 183 -9.30 14.64 -30.44
C VAL A 183 -8.86 14.77 -31.91
N GLN A 184 -8.06 15.79 -32.26
CA GLN A 184 -7.56 15.92 -33.64
C GLN A 184 -6.41 14.94 -33.97
N ARG A 185 -5.69 14.42 -32.96
CA ARG A 185 -4.56 13.50 -33.18
C ARG A 185 -5.00 12.06 -33.47
N SER A 186 -6.18 11.64 -32.99
CA SER A 186 -6.74 10.30 -33.26
C SER A 186 -7.40 10.18 -34.64
N LEU A 187 -7.82 11.29 -35.26
CA LEU A 187 -8.53 11.28 -36.55
C LEU A 187 -7.62 11.37 -37.79
N ARG A 188 -6.31 11.56 -37.64
CA ARG A 188 -5.36 11.60 -38.78
C ARG A 188 -4.61 10.29 -39.05
N ARG A 189 -4.82 9.22 -38.28
CA ARG A 189 -4.20 7.91 -38.51
C ARG A 189 -5.11 6.88 -39.19
N LEU A 190 -6.27 7.30 -39.70
CA LEU A 190 -7.26 6.43 -40.36
C LEU A 190 -7.62 6.87 -41.79
N ARG A 191 -6.70 7.52 -42.50
CA ARG A 191 -6.80 7.70 -43.95
C ARG A 191 -5.46 7.46 -44.62
#